data_AF-A0A815I6C6-F1
#
_entry.id   AF-A0A815I6C6-F1
#
_cell.length_a   1.000
_cell.length_b   1.000
_cell.length_c   1.000
_cell.angle_alpha   90.00
_cell.angle_beta   90.00
_cell.angle_gamma   90.00
#
_symmetry.space_group_name_H-M   'P 1'
#
loop_
_entity.id
_entity.type
_entity.pdbx_description
1 polymer ?
#
loop_
_entity_poly.entity_id
_entity_poly.type
_entity_poly.pdbx_seq_one_letter_code
_entity_poly.pdbx_strand_id
1 'polypeptide(L)'
;NQPSPIVGEENDLCETPYCIRAANYLLESIDNSVEPCDNFFQFACGAWLKNHRIPDDAGSLGTFDNLRNQLDSDVVGKYER
;
A
#
# COMPACT_ATOMS: atom_id res chain seq x y z
N ASN A 1 -5.90 -25.41 16.42
CA ASN A 1 -6.31 -24.33 17.34
C ASN A 1 -5.16 -23.36 17.51
N GLN A 2 -5.02 -22.42 16.56
CA GLN A 2 -4.19 -21.24 16.80
C GLN A 2 -4.97 -20.35 17.76
N PRO A 3 -4.40 -19.90 18.88
CA PRO A 3 -5.08 -18.94 19.73
C PRO A 3 -5.24 -17.64 18.95
N SER A 4 -6.47 -17.13 18.92
CA SER A 4 -6.77 -15.78 18.45
C SER A 4 -5.94 -14.77 19.27
N PRO A 5 -5.45 -13.67 18.67
CA PRO A 5 -4.79 -12.62 19.43
C PRO A 5 -5.80 -12.06 20.43
N ILE A 6 -5.52 -12.25 21.72
CA ILE A 6 -6.19 -11.59 22.80
C ILE A 6 -5.92 -10.09 22.65
N VAL A 7 -6.97 -9.33 22.38
CA VAL A 7 -6.97 -7.86 22.44
C VAL A 7 -6.59 -7.49 23.89
N GLY A 8 -5.32 -7.15 24.12
CA GLY A 8 -4.86 -6.69 25.43
C GLY A 8 -3.42 -7.01 25.83
N GLU A 9 -2.43 -6.80 24.96
CA GLU A 9 -1.06 -6.60 25.42
C GLU A 9 -0.53 -5.25 24.89
N GLU A 10 -0.31 -4.32 25.80
CA GLU A 10 0.30 -3.02 25.52
C GLU A 10 1.78 -3.28 25.22
N ASN A 11 2.11 -3.32 23.91
CA ASN A 11 3.43 -3.43 23.26
C ASN A 11 3.82 -4.78 22.60
N ASP A 12 2.93 -5.35 21.78
CA ASP A 12 3.33 -6.23 20.65
C ASP A 12 3.37 -5.44 19.32
N LEU A 13 4.04 -4.29 19.35
CA LEU A 13 4.21 -3.42 18.19
C LEU A 13 5.44 -3.86 17.39
N CYS A 14 5.25 -4.22 16.13
CA CYS A 14 6.37 -4.52 15.25
C CYS A 14 7.07 -3.22 14.80
N GLU A 15 8.25 -2.97 15.33
CA GLU A 15 9.07 -1.80 14.98
C GLU A 15 10.19 -2.12 13.97
N THR A 16 10.15 -3.30 13.36
CA THR A 16 11.14 -3.62 12.31
C THR A 16 11.02 -2.62 11.15
N PRO A 17 12.12 -2.29 10.44
CA PRO A 17 12.06 -1.39 9.30
C PRO A 17 11.06 -1.83 8.22
N TYR A 18 10.81 -3.14 8.09
CA TYR A 18 9.80 -3.67 7.17
C TYR A 18 8.39 -3.33 7.62
N CYS A 19 8.06 -3.54 8.90
CA CYS A 19 6.75 -3.21 9.46
C CYS A 19 6.46 -1.72 9.36
N ILE A 20 7.44 -0.85 9.67
CA ILE A 20 7.28 0.60 9.56
C ILE A 20 7.00 1.02 8.10
N ARG A 21 7.73 0.46 7.13
CA ARG A 21 7.49 0.74 5.70
C ARG A 21 6.11 0.28 5.25
N ALA A 22 5.71 -0.93 5.63
CA ALA A 22 4.39 -1.46 5.29
C ALA A 22 3.27 -0.63 5.91
N ALA A 23 3.41 -0.24 7.18
CA ALA A 23 2.44 0.61 7.87
C ALA A 23 2.31 1.98 7.20
N ASN A 24 3.43 2.63 6.85
CA ASN A 24 3.40 3.91 6.13
C ASN A 24 2.70 3.79 4.77
N TYR A 25 2.99 2.75 4.00
CA TYR A 25 2.31 2.50 2.72
C TYR A 25 0.78 2.37 2.88
N LEU A 26 0.32 1.68 3.93
CA LEU A 26 -1.11 1.58 4.24
C LEU A 26 -1.71 2.94 4.63
N LEU A 27 -1.03 3.68 5.52
CA LEU A 27 -1.49 4.99 5.98
C LEU A 27 -1.59 6.02 4.85
N GLU A 28 -0.69 5.97 3.87
CA GLU A 28 -0.74 6.82 2.67
C GLU A 28 -1.87 6.45 1.71
N SER A 29 -2.41 5.23 1.83
CA SER A 29 -3.45 4.72 0.94
C SER A 29 -4.87 4.92 1.49
N ILE A 30 -5.01 4.87 2.82
CA ILE A 30 -6.30 4.93 3.52
C ILE A 30 -6.89 6.35 3.53
N ASP A 31 -8.18 6.45 3.20
CA ASP A 31 -9.01 7.66 3.30
C ASP A 31 -9.90 7.62 4.54
N ASN A 32 -9.40 8.12 5.66
CA ASN A 32 -10.13 8.10 6.95
C ASN A 32 -11.41 8.97 6.98
N SER A 33 -11.73 9.70 5.92
CA SER A 33 -12.99 10.44 5.82
C SER A 33 -14.17 9.56 5.35
N VAL A 34 -13.93 8.29 5.02
CA VAL A 34 -14.94 7.37 4.49
C VAL A 34 -15.18 6.24 5.49
N GLU A 35 -16.45 6.01 5.83
CA GLU A 35 -16.82 4.90 6.70
C GLU A 35 -16.53 3.55 6.02
N PRO A 36 -15.73 2.66 6.65
CA PRO A 36 -15.32 1.39 6.04
C PRO A 36 -16.51 0.47 5.72
N CYS A 37 -17.57 0.53 6.52
CA CYS A 37 -18.77 -0.29 6.34
C CYS A 37 -19.62 0.16 5.14
N ASP A 38 -19.49 1.42 4.71
CA ASP A 38 -20.25 1.98 3.60
C ASP A 38 -19.53 1.77 2.26
N ASN A 39 -18.22 2.04 2.22
CA ASN A 39 -17.40 1.83 1.03
C ASN A 39 -15.95 1.49 1.40
N PHE A 40 -15.71 0.20 1.65
CA PHE A 40 -14.38 -0.29 2.04
C PHE A 40 -13.30 -0.01 0.99
N PHE A 41 -13.64 -0.02 -0.30
CA PHE A 41 -12.67 0.29 -1.36
C PHE A 41 -12.19 1.73 -1.27
N GLN A 42 -13.11 2.68 -1.15
CA GLN A 42 -12.75 4.09 -1.01
C GLN A 42 -12.07 4.36 0.33
N PHE A 43 -12.48 3.70 1.42
CA PHE A 43 -11.75 3.79 2.69
C PHE A 43 -10.31 3.28 2.55
N ALA A 44 -10.09 2.09 1.97
CA ALA A 44 -8.76 1.48 1.93
C ALA A 44 -7.81 2.13 0.90
N CYS A 45 -8.35 2.63 -0.22
CA CYS A 45 -7.56 3.10 -1.36
C CYS A 45 -7.79 4.57 -1.72
N GLY A 46 -8.74 5.26 -1.08
CA GLY A 46 -9.20 6.57 -1.53
C GLY A 46 -8.13 7.65 -1.50
N ALA A 47 -7.21 7.63 -0.54
CA ALA A 47 -6.08 8.56 -0.52
C ALA A 47 -5.06 8.20 -1.60
N TRP A 48 -4.83 6.90 -1.83
CA TRP A 48 -3.98 6.45 -2.92
C TRP A 48 -4.49 6.95 -4.28
N LEU A 49 -5.79 6.82 -4.55
CA LEU A 49 -6.43 7.28 -5.79
C LEU A 49 -6.30 8.80 -6.00
N LYS A 50 -6.37 9.60 -4.93
CA LYS A 50 -6.20 11.06 -5.00
C LYS A 50 -4.76 11.43 -5.40
N ASN A 51 -3.78 10.64 -4.95
CA ASN A 51 -2.35 10.92 -5.13
C ASN A 51 -1.74 10.26 -6.37
N HIS A 52 -2.42 9.29 -7.00
CA HIS A 52 -1.91 8.53 -8.13
C HIS A 52 -2.83 8.66 -9.34
N ARG A 53 -2.52 9.63 -10.20
CA ARG A 53 -3.24 9.84 -11.46
C ARG A 53 -2.72 8.90 -12.52
N ILE A 54 -3.64 8.32 -13.30
CA ILE A 54 -3.30 7.51 -14.47
C ILE A 54 -2.51 8.39 -15.46
N PRO A 55 -1.29 8.00 -15.84
CA PRO A 55 -0.51 8.68 -16.87
C PRO A 55 -1.20 8.66 -18.24
N ASP A 56 -0.86 9.62 -19.11
CA ASP A 56 -1.51 9.77 -20.42
C ASP A 56 -1.28 8.57 -21.36
N ASP A 57 -0.24 7.77 -21.12
CA ASP A 57 0.14 6.59 -21.89
C ASP A 57 -0.38 5.27 -21.30
N ALA A 58 -1.16 5.33 -20.21
CA ALA A 58 -1.67 4.15 -19.51
C ALA A 58 -3.21 4.06 -19.54
N GLY A 59 -3.73 2.83 -19.71
CA GLY A 59 -5.18 2.57 -19.61
C GLY A 59 -5.68 2.37 -18.18
N SER A 60 -4.78 2.03 -17.24
CA SER A 60 -5.06 1.84 -15.82
C SER A 60 -3.81 2.09 -14.99
N LEU A 61 -3.99 2.37 -13.71
CA LEU A 61 -2.90 2.45 -12.74
C LEU A 61 -3.34 1.75 -11.46
N GLY A 62 -2.48 0.85 -10.97
CA GLY A 62 -2.67 0.15 -9.70
C GLY A 62 -1.35 -0.35 -9.13
N THR A 63 -1.42 -1.04 -7.99
CA THR A 63 -0.23 -1.59 -7.31
C THR A 63 0.60 -2.51 -8.20
N PHE A 64 -0.04 -3.33 -9.04
CA PHE A 64 0.69 -4.20 -9.98
C PHE A 64 1.39 -3.43 -11.08
N ASP A 65 0.83 -2.31 -11.54
CA ASP A 65 1.49 -1.45 -12.53
C ASP A 65 2.72 -0.77 -11.91
N ASN A 66 2.61 -0.31 -10.67
CA ASN A 66 3.77 0.20 -9.92
C ASN A 66 4.88 -0.85 -9.78
N LEU A 67 4.52 -2.10 -9.45
CA LEU A 67 5.49 -3.19 -9.37
C LEU A 67 6.16 -3.50 -10.71
N ARG A 68 5.40 -3.47 -11.82
CA ARG A 68 5.96 -3.66 -13.18
C ARG A 68 6.92 -2.53 -13.53
N ASN A 69 6.52 -1.29 -13.32
CA ASN A 69 7.37 -0.12 -13.59
C ASN A 69 8.67 -0.17 -12.79
N GLN A 70 8.60 -0.60 -11.52
CA GLN A 70 9.78 -0.79 -10.69
C GLN A 70 10.68 -1.92 -11.21
N LEU A 71 10.08 -3.05 -11.59
CA LEU A 71 10.82 -4.17 -12.17
C LEU A 71 11.53 -3.76 -13.45
N ASP A 72 10.86 -3.04 -14.35
CA ASP A 72 11.43 -2.59 -15.61
C ASP A 72 12.61 -1.64 -15.38
N SER A 73 12.48 -0.70 -14.43
CA SER A 73 13.58 0.19 -14.04
C SER A 73 14.78 -0.57 -13.48
N ASP A 74 14.54 -1.57 -12.62
CA ASP A 74 15.61 -2.39 -12.04
C ASP A 74 16.31 -3.24 -13.10
N VAL A 75 15.56 -3.77 -14.08
CA VAL A 75 16.10 -4.56 -15.19
C VAL A 75 16.98 -3.67 -16.07
N VAL A 76 16.49 -2.49 -16.48
CA VAL A 76 17.26 -1.53 -17.28
C VAL A 76 18.53 -1.10 -16.55
N GLY A 77 18.44 -0.75 -15.26
CA GLY A 77 19.60 -0.35 -14.45
C GLY A 77 20.64 -1.46 -14.20
N LYS A 78 20.31 -2.73 -14.49
CA LYS A 78 21.29 -3.82 -14.53
C LYS A 78 21.98 -3.95 -15.88
N TYR A 79 21.31 -3.60 -16.97
CA TYR A 79 21.88 -3.67 -18.32
C TYR A 79 22.73 -2.46 -18.68
N GLU A 80 22.46 -1.29 -18.09
CA GLU A 80 23.22 -0.05 -18.31
C GLU A 80 24.47 0.09 -17.41
N ARG A 81 24.77 -0.92 -16.57
CA ARG A 81 25.97 -0.99 -15.74
C ARG A 81 27.01 -1.97 -16.28
#